data_AF-A0A3C1BPW7-F1
#
_entry.id   AF-A0A3C1BPW7-F1
#
_cell.length_a   1.000
_cell.length_b   1.000
_cell.length_c   1.000
_cell.angle_alpha   90.00
_cell.angle_beta   90.00
_cell.angle_gamma   90.00
#
_symmetry.space_group_name_H-M   'P 1'
#
loop_
_entity.id
_entity.type
_entity.pdbx_description
1 polymer ?
#
loop_
_entity_poly.entity_id
_entity_poly.type
_entity_poly.pdbx_seq_one_letter_code
_entity_poly.pdbx_strand_id
1 'polypeptide(L)' 'MKVTVRLRQDKLEELWSKYNTNTLGKEINFDTAHKLLKYGDANINVRTLYKLCKLMDWEFPDYFEVEEK' A
#
# COMPACT_ATOMS: atom_id res chain seq x y z
N MET A 1 -10.08 13.48 -18.77
CA MET A 1 -8.74 12.85 -18.70
C MET A 1 -8.81 11.67 -17.74
N LYS A 2 -8.32 10.49 -18.12
CA LYS A 2 -8.28 9.30 -17.23
C LYS A 2 -6.85 9.14 -16.73
N VAL A 3 -6.66 9.16 -15.41
CA VAL A 3 -5.36 9.00 -14.75
C VAL A 3 -5.39 7.74 -13.89
N THR A 4 -4.31 6.96 -13.92
CA THR A 4 -4.15 5.77 -13.09
C THR A 4 -2.82 5.91 -12.35
N VAL A 5 -2.89 5.84 -11.02
CA VAL A 5 -1.73 5.91 -10.13
C VAL A 5 -1.58 4.56 -9.46
N ARG A 6 -0.37 3.99 -9.48
CA ARG A 6 -0.06 2.67 -8.93
C ARG A 6 1.27 2.71 -8.19
N LEU A 7 1.48 1.75 -7.29
CA LEU A 7 2.80 1.53 -6.71
C LEU A 7 3.78 1.11 -7.81
N ARG A 8 5.04 1.50 -7.65
CA ARG A 8 6.11 1.03 -8.52
C ARG A 8 6.34 -0.47 -8.33
N GLN A 9 6.84 -1.11 -9.37
CA GLN A 9 7.09 -2.56 -9.40
C GLN A 9 8.05 -3.02 -8.30
N ASP A 10 9.13 -2.28 -8.04
CA ASP A 10 10.09 -2.56 -6.97
C ASP A 10 9.45 -2.55 -5.58
N LYS A 11 8.49 -1.63 -5.35
CA LYS A 11 7.74 -1.56 -4.10
C LYS A 11 6.73 -2.70 -3.97
N LEU A 12 6.14 -3.14 -5.07
CA LEU A 12 5.28 -4.32 -5.10
C LEU A 12 6.08 -5.60 -4.78
N GLU A 13 7.25 -5.77 -5.38
CA GLU A 13 8.12 -6.92 -5.11
C GLU A 13 8.58 -6.98 -3.66
N GLU A 14 8.97 -5.83 -3.10
CA GLU A 14 9.32 -5.73 -1.68
C GLU A 14 8.14 -6.15 -0.78
N LEU A 15 6.93 -5.67 -1.09
CA LEU A 15 5.72 -6.03 -0.37
C LEU A 15 5.40 -7.53 -0.47
N TRP A 16 5.52 -8.11 -1.66
CA TRP A 16 5.25 -9.53 -1.93
C TRP A 16 6.25 -10.45 -1.21
N SER A 17 7.48 -9.98 -1.00
CA SER A 17 8.49 -10.73 -0.27
C SER A 17 8.22 -10.84 1.24
N LYS A 18 7.50 -9.85 1.83
CA LYS A 18 7.25 -9.77 3.27
C LYS A 18 5.85 -10.22 3.68
N TYR A 19 4.86 -10.09 2.80
CA TYR A 19 3.45 -10.31 3.14
C TYR A 19 2.72 -11.24 2.18
N ASN A 20 1.70 -11.92 2.71
CA ASN A 20 0.67 -12.61 1.94
C ASN A 20 -0.69 -11.92 2.15
N THR A 21 -1.72 -12.35 1.42
CA THR A 21 -3.05 -11.71 1.47
C THR A 21 -3.64 -11.68 2.89
N ASN A 22 -3.42 -12.74 3.67
CA ASN A 22 -3.94 -12.81 5.03
C ASN A 22 -3.19 -11.90 5.99
N THR A 23 -1.85 -11.84 5.90
CA THR A 23 -1.04 -11.01 6.80
C THR A 23 -1.22 -9.53 6.49
N LEU A 24 -1.16 -9.13 5.22
CA LEU A 24 -1.41 -7.75 4.81
C LEU A 24 -2.87 -7.33 5.03
N GLY A 25 -3.80 -8.27 4.83
CA GLY A 25 -5.24 -8.02 4.98
C GLY A 25 -5.64 -7.60 6.40
N LYS A 26 -4.90 -8.03 7.43
CA LYS A 26 -5.09 -7.60 8.82
C LYS A 26 -4.77 -6.11 9.03
N GLU A 27 -3.84 -5.56 8.24
CA GLU A 27 -3.36 -4.20 8.41
C GLU A 27 -4.17 -3.17 7.60
N ILE A 28 -4.53 -3.52 6.36
CA ILE A 28 -5.11 -2.58 5.38
C ILE A 28 -6.47 -2.99 4.81
N ASN A 29 -7.04 -4.13 5.23
CA ASN A 29 -8.21 -4.85 4.68
C ASN A 29 -7.86 -5.90 3.61
N PHE A 30 -8.63 -7.00 3.62
CA PHE A 30 -8.38 -8.19 2.79
C PHE A 30 -8.54 -7.94 1.28
N ASP A 31 -9.58 -7.21 0.85
CA ASP A 31 -9.84 -6.96 -0.57
C ASP A 31 -8.71 -6.13 -1.22
N THR A 32 -8.25 -5.11 -0.51
CA THR A 32 -7.14 -4.26 -0.94
C THR A 32 -5.84 -5.05 -0.96
N ALA A 33 -5.57 -5.83 0.09
CA ALA A 33 -4.41 -6.71 0.14
C ALA A 33 -4.41 -7.73 -1.00
N HIS A 34 -5.55 -8.36 -1.28
CA HIS A 34 -5.69 -9.34 -2.35
C HIS A 34 -5.39 -8.71 -3.72
N LYS A 35 -5.99 -7.55 -4.00
CA LYS A 35 -5.79 -6.83 -5.26
C LYS A 35 -4.35 -6.37 -5.45
N LEU A 36 -3.74 -5.84 -4.38
CA LEU A 36 -2.38 -5.34 -4.40
C LEU A 36 -1.34 -6.46 -4.57
N LEU A 37 -1.54 -7.59 -3.89
CA LEU A 37 -0.60 -8.73 -3.95
C LEU A 37 -0.76 -9.59 -5.20
N LYS A 38 -1.98 -9.70 -5.74
CA LYS A 38 -2.25 -10.59 -6.89
C LYS A 38 -2.15 -9.89 -8.23
N TYR A 39 -2.53 -8.61 -8.30
CA TYR A 39 -2.62 -7.88 -9.57
C TYR A 39 -1.70 -6.65 -9.62
N GLY A 40 -1.06 -6.27 -8.51
CA GLY A 40 -0.30 -5.02 -8.41
C GLY A 40 -1.17 -3.77 -8.57
N ASP A 41 -2.49 -3.93 -8.54
CA ASP A 41 -3.46 -2.89 -8.86
C ASP A 41 -4.54 -2.87 -7.79
N ALA A 42 -4.35 -2.02 -6.79
CA ALA A 42 -5.40 -1.63 -5.88
C ALA A 42 -5.52 -0.11 -5.95
N ASN A 43 -6.76 0.38 -6.07
CA ASN A 43 -7.07 1.79 -5.90
C ASN A 43 -6.90 2.16 -4.42
N ILE A 44 -5.65 2.30 -3.98
CA ILE A 44 -5.30 2.61 -2.59
C ILE A 44 -5.60 4.08 -2.31
N ASN A 45 -6.32 4.33 -1.22
CA ASN A 45 -6.47 5.69 -0.71
C ASN A 45 -5.22 6.11 0.09
N VAL A 46 -5.11 7.42 0.37
CA VAL A 46 -3.95 7.99 1.08
C VAL A 46 -3.74 7.37 2.47
N ARG A 47 -4.84 7.01 3.18
CA ARG A 47 -4.75 6.35 4.50
C ARG A 47 -4.08 4.98 4.39
N THR A 48 -4.46 4.18 3.40
CA THR A 48 -3.84 2.88 3.14
C THR A 48 -2.39 3.04 2.70
N LEU A 49 -2.09 4.05 1.87
CA LEU A 49 -0.72 4.37 1.48
C LEU A 49 0.15 4.71 2.71
N TYR A 50 -0.32 5.56 3.62
CA TYR A 50 0.41 5.89 4.84
C TYR A 50 0.71 4.64 5.68
N LYS A 51 -0.30 3.78 5.88
CA LYS A 51 -0.10 2.50 6.59
C LYS A 51 0.95 1.63 5.91
N LEU A 52 0.89 1.49 4.59
CA LEU A 52 1.88 0.75 3.82
C LEU A 52 3.29 1.33 3.99
N CYS A 53 3.43 2.66 3.95
CA CYS A 53 4.71 3.32 4.19
C CYS A 53 5.26 2.97 5.58
N LYS A 54 4.44 3.01 6.63
CA LYS A 54 4.86 2.64 7.99
C LYS A 54 5.22 1.15 8.12
N LEU A 55 4.44 0.26 7.51
CA LEU A 55 4.68 -1.18 7.56
C LEU A 55 5.96 -1.60 6.83
N MET A 56 6.26 -0.91 5.74
CA MET A 56 7.36 -1.25 4.84
C MET A 56 8.62 -0.41 5.08
N ASP A 57 8.57 0.53 6.02
CA ASP A 57 9.61 1.53 6.26
C ASP A 57 9.94 2.34 5.00
N TRP A 58 8.88 2.76 4.29
CA TRP A 58 9.00 3.67 3.15
C TRP A 58 8.77 5.11 3.59
N GLU A 59 9.45 6.02 2.93
CA GLU A 59 9.20 7.45 3.08
C GLU A 59 7.78 7.78 2.60
N PHE A 60 7.02 8.44 3.48
CA PHE A 60 5.73 9.02 3.11
C PHE A 60 5.98 10.46 2.63
N PRO A 61 5.28 10.94 1.59
CA PRO A 61 5.58 12.25 1.03
C PRO A 61 5.47 13.38 2.06
N ASP A 62 6.51 14.22 2.11
CA ASP A 62 6.73 15.26 3.12
C ASP A 62 5.76 16.45 3.05
N TYR A 63 5.08 16.63 1.93
CA TYR A 63 4.03 17.63 1.75
C TYR A 63 2.69 17.24 2.39
N PHE A 64 2.61 16.10 3.08
CA PHE A 64 1.48 15.73 3.91
C PHE A 64 1.82 15.86 5.40
N GLU A 65 0.92 16.49 6.17
CA GLU A 65 0.93 16.43 7.62
C GLU A 65 0.14 15.22 8.11
N VAL A 66 0.68 14.47 9.07
CA VAL A 66 0.04 13.26 9.61
C VAL A 66 -0.19 13.40 11.11
N GLU A 67 -1.46 13.35 11.51
CA GLU A 67 -1.88 13.27 12.90
C GLU A 67 -2.24 11.82 13.27
N GLU A 68 -1.47 11.19 14.15
CA GLU A 68 -1.81 9.89 14.75
C GLU A 68 -2.61 10.15 16.03
N LYS A 69 -3.84 9.62 16.09
CA LYS A 69 -4.73 9.69 17.27
C LYS A 69 -4.90 8.32 17.88
#